data_AF-A0A0Q5N5J4-F1
#
_entry.id   AF-A0A0Q5N5J4-F1
#
_cell.length_a   1.000
_cell.length_b   1.000
_cell.length_c   1.000
_cell.angle_alpha   90.00
_cell.angle_beta   90.00
_cell.angle_gamma   90.00
#
_symmetry.space_group_name_H-M   'P 1'
#
loop_
_entity.id
_entity.type
_entity.pdbx_description
1 polymer ?
#
loop_
_entity_poly.entity_id
_entity_poly.type
_entity_poly.pdbx_seq_one_letter_code
_entity_poly.pdbx_strand_id
1 'polypeptide(L)'
;MSRARGDATGAPRRDRASSVVVVALVILFGLLFAYDLVEAVTNLISVPNEARYANNDFYAENGLDGLVASPPWFALVSNVALPPAAFVAALVVARRRALPVVVLVLFAALGAVAALSLTITAYVQSI
;
A
#
# COMPACT_ATOMS: atom_id res chain seq x y z
N MET A 1 16.49 42.01 -51.22
CA MET A 1 16.92 40.62 -50.95
C MET A 1 16.58 40.27 -49.52
N SER A 2 15.85 39.16 -49.38
CA SER A 2 15.26 38.61 -48.15
C SER A 2 16.31 38.15 -47.13
N ARG A 3 16.05 38.33 -45.83
CA ARG A 3 16.50 37.38 -44.81
C ARG A 3 15.35 37.04 -43.87
N ALA A 4 15.01 35.76 -43.93
CA ALA A 4 13.89 35.11 -43.31
C ALA A 4 13.90 35.22 -41.78
N ARG A 5 12.69 35.32 -41.22
CA ARG A 5 12.37 34.90 -39.85
C ARG A 5 12.73 33.42 -39.70
N GLY A 6 13.67 33.12 -38.82
CA GLY A 6 13.87 31.77 -38.31
C GLY A 6 12.99 31.59 -37.08
N ASP A 7 11.83 30.98 -37.26
CA ASP A 7 10.94 30.54 -36.18
C ASP A 7 11.66 29.47 -35.34
N ALA A 8 12.06 29.85 -34.12
CA ALA A 8 12.58 28.93 -33.11
C ALA A 8 11.62 28.86 -31.91
N THR A 9 10.40 28.39 -32.12
CA THR A 9 9.42 28.12 -31.04
C THR A 9 8.97 26.67 -31.06
N GLY A 10 9.94 25.76 -31.05
CA GLY A 10 9.72 24.32 -31.21
C GLY A 10 10.26 23.44 -30.08
N ALA A 11 10.20 23.84 -28.81
CA ALA A 11 10.42 22.91 -27.68
C ALA A 11 9.81 23.50 -26.38
N PRO A 12 8.77 22.88 -25.77
CA PRO A 12 8.98 21.92 -24.66
C PRO A 12 7.84 20.87 -24.50
N ARG A 13 7.23 20.39 -25.59
CA ARG A 13 6.01 19.55 -25.49
C ARG A 13 6.27 18.13 -24.96
N ARG A 14 7.46 17.56 -25.20
CA ARG A 14 7.81 16.19 -24.78
C ARG A 14 8.05 16.05 -23.27
N ASP A 15 8.64 17.04 -22.61
CA ASP A 15 8.98 16.97 -21.17
C ASP A 15 7.76 17.15 -20.26
N ARG A 16 6.80 17.98 -20.66
CA ARG A 16 5.53 18.12 -19.92
C ARG A 16 4.66 16.86 -20.03
N ALA A 17 4.55 16.29 -21.24
CA ALA A 17 3.74 15.10 -21.45
C ALA A 17 4.25 13.89 -20.66
N SER A 18 5.58 13.69 -20.60
CA SER A 18 6.18 12.61 -19.78
C SER A 18 5.96 12.83 -18.29
N SER A 19 6.06 14.08 -17.81
CA SER A 19 5.83 14.43 -16.40
C SER A 19 4.37 14.19 -15.97
N VAL A 20 3.40 14.51 -16.81
CA VAL A 20 1.97 14.25 -16.53
C VAL A 20 1.70 12.75 -16.42
N VAL A 21 2.29 11.94 -17.31
CA VAL A 21 2.14 10.48 -17.27
C VAL A 21 2.75 9.88 -16.00
N VAL A 22 3.93 10.35 -15.58
CA VAL A 22 4.56 9.92 -14.32
C VAL A 22 3.64 10.21 -13.14
N VAL A 23 3.13 11.45 -13.05
CA VAL A 23 2.24 11.85 -11.95
C VAL A 23 0.96 11.04 -11.94
N ALA A 24 0.33 10.83 -13.10
CA ALA A 24 -0.88 10.03 -13.22
C ALA A 24 -0.66 8.58 -12.74
N LEU A 25 0.47 7.97 -13.09
CA LEU A 25 0.83 6.62 -12.64
C LEU A 25 1.11 6.57 -11.14
N VAL A 26 1.85 7.55 -10.59
CA VAL A 26 2.09 7.63 -9.14
C VAL A 26 0.78 7.78 -8.37
N ILE A 27 -0.16 8.59 -8.88
CA ILE A 27 -1.50 8.72 -8.29
C ILE A 27 -2.25 7.39 -8.37
N LEU A 28 -2.28 6.75 -9.54
CA LEU A 28 -2.95 5.46 -9.74
C LEU A 28 -2.43 4.41 -8.76
N PHE A 29 -1.11 4.23 -8.69
CA PHE A 29 -0.52 3.31 -7.72
C PHE A 29 -0.79 3.73 -6.29
N GLY A 30 -0.67 5.03 -5.98
CA GLY A 30 -1.01 5.55 -4.65
C GLY A 30 -2.44 5.20 -4.23
N LEU A 31 -3.41 5.23 -5.15
CA LEU A 31 -4.78 4.79 -4.89
C LEU A 31 -4.87 3.28 -4.64
N LEU A 32 -4.11 2.45 -5.35
CA LEU A 32 -4.06 1.00 -5.11
C LEU A 32 -3.47 0.68 -3.74
N PHE A 33 -2.36 1.32 -3.34
CA PHE A 33 -1.82 1.17 -1.98
C PHE A 33 -2.77 1.73 -0.92
N ALA A 34 -3.52 2.81 -1.22
CA ALA A 34 -4.52 3.34 -0.32
C ALA A 34 -5.70 2.37 -0.12
N TYR A 35 -6.07 1.62 -1.16
CA TYR A 35 -7.06 0.56 -1.06
C TYR A 35 -6.60 -0.53 -0.08
N ASP A 36 -5.36 -1.05 -0.23
CA ASP A 36 -4.78 -2.02 0.71
C ASP A 36 -4.74 -1.49 2.15
N LEU A 37 -4.45 -0.19 2.32
CA LEU A 37 -4.45 0.47 3.63
C LEU A 37 -5.84 0.49 4.26
N VAL A 38 -6.90 0.78 3.48
CA VAL A 38 -8.28 0.76 3.99
C VAL A 38 -8.67 -0.64 4.44
N GLU A 39 -8.31 -1.68 3.67
CA GLU A 39 -8.53 -3.07 4.09
C GLU A 39 -7.78 -3.40 5.38
N ALA A 40 -6.51 -3.03 5.49
CA ALA A 40 -5.71 -3.28 6.69
C ALA A 40 -6.27 -2.56 7.92
N VAL A 41 -6.75 -1.31 7.78
CA VAL A 41 -7.41 -0.57 8.87
C VAL A 41 -8.74 -1.22 9.26
N THR A 42 -9.52 -1.66 8.27
CA THR A 42 -10.76 -2.39 8.51
C THR A 42 -10.51 -3.67 9.31
N ASN A 43 -9.46 -4.41 8.96
CA ASN A 43 -9.04 -5.61 9.70
C ASN A 43 -8.55 -5.28 11.11
N LEU A 44 -7.77 -4.20 11.29
CA LEU A 44 -7.29 -3.74 12.60
C LEU A 44 -8.46 -3.44 13.56
N ILE A 45 -9.57 -2.91 13.04
CA ILE A 45 -10.77 -2.61 13.84
C ILE A 45 -11.65 -3.85 14.02
N SER A 46 -11.83 -4.66 12.97
CA SER A 46 -12.80 -5.75 12.98
C SER A 46 -12.31 -6.96 13.78
N VAL A 47 -11.03 -7.33 13.65
CA VAL A 47 -10.47 -8.54 14.28
C VAL A 47 -10.62 -8.51 15.81
N PRO A 48 -10.27 -7.41 16.53
CA PRO A 48 -10.47 -7.36 17.99
C PRO A 48 -11.92 -7.49 18.44
N ASN A 49 -12.90 -7.21 17.57
CA ASN A 49 -14.33 -7.30 17.85
C ASN A 49 -14.94 -8.66 17.47
N GLU A 50 -14.14 -9.59 16.96
CA GLU A 50 -14.60 -10.95 16.72
C GLU A 50 -14.95 -11.66 18.04
N ALA A 51 -15.97 -12.53 18.00
CA ALA A 51 -16.48 -13.24 19.17
C ALA A 51 -15.37 -13.99 19.95
N ARG A 52 -14.33 -14.44 19.25
CA ARG A 52 -13.15 -15.08 19.85
C ARG A 52 -12.48 -14.21 20.93
N TYR A 53 -12.36 -12.90 20.70
CA TYR A 53 -11.67 -11.99 21.60
C TYR A 53 -12.64 -11.19 22.47
N ALA A 54 -13.80 -10.84 21.91
CA ALA A 54 -14.83 -10.07 22.60
C ALA A 54 -15.46 -10.83 23.78
N ASN A 55 -15.40 -12.16 23.79
CA ASN A 55 -16.02 -13.00 24.82
C ASN A 55 -15.02 -13.48 25.90
N ASN A 56 -13.82 -12.91 25.98
CA ASN A 56 -12.80 -13.34 26.94
C ASN A 56 -13.28 -13.30 28.40
N ASP A 57 -14.02 -12.26 28.80
CA ASP A 57 -14.55 -12.15 30.16
C ASP A 57 -15.52 -13.30 30.48
N PHE A 58 -16.40 -13.62 29.52
CA PHE A 58 -17.29 -14.77 29.64
C PHE A 58 -16.52 -16.09 29.74
N TYR A 59 -15.44 -16.26 28.97
CA TYR A 59 -14.63 -17.48 29.04
C TYR A 59 -13.93 -17.62 30.39
N ALA A 60 -13.34 -16.54 30.92
CA ALA A 60 -12.68 -16.54 32.22
C ALA A 60 -13.66 -16.85 33.37
N GLU A 61 -14.84 -16.22 33.37
CA GLU A 61 -15.86 -16.43 34.41
C GLU A 61 -16.41 -17.87 34.44
N ASN A 62 -16.42 -18.55 33.30
CA ASN A 62 -16.94 -19.92 33.17
C ASN A 62 -15.84 -21.01 33.28
N GLY A 63 -14.62 -20.64 33.71
CA GLY A 63 -13.50 -21.58 33.85
C GLY A 63 -12.99 -22.14 32.51
N LEU A 64 -13.25 -21.41 31.42
CA LEU A 64 -12.82 -21.74 30.07
C LEU A 64 -11.54 -20.99 29.69
N ASP A 65 -10.57 -20.91 30.60
CA ASP A 65 -9.35 -20.12 30.44
C ASP A 65 -8.55 -20.47 29.18
N GLY A 66 -8.67 -21.72 28.70
CA GLY A 66 -8.04 -22.18 27.46
C GLY A 66 -8.61 -21.56 26.17
N LEU A 67 -9.76 -20.88 26.24
CA LEU A 67 -10.37 -20.15 25.13
C LEU A 67 -10.03 -18.65 25.14
N VAL A 68 -9.47 -18.14 26.24
CA VAL A 68 -9.07 -16.73 26.36
C VAL A 68 -7.91 -16.46 25.40
N ALA A 69 -8.08 -15.49 24.51
CA ALA A 69 -7.08 -15.17 23.49
C ALA A 69 -6.87 -13.66 23.36
N SER A 70 -5.67 -13.25 22.96
CA SER A 70 -5.40 -11.85 22.61
C SER A 70 -5.47 -11.67 21.09
N PRO A 71 -6.06 -10.58 20.58
CA PRO A 71 -5.91 -10.20 19.19
C PRO A 71 -4.43 -10.11 18.79
N PRO A 72 -4.07 -10.49 17.55
CA PRO A 72 -2.69 -10.43 17.06
C PRO A 72 -2.28 -9.01 16.68
N TRP A 73 -2.21 -8.12 17.66
CA TRP A 73 -1.95 -6.69 17.47
C TRP A 73 -0.74 -6.39 16.60
N PHE A 74 0.36 -7.13 16.80
CA PHE A 74 1.57 -6.93 16.03
C PHE A 74 1.35 -7.17 14.53
N ALA A 75 0.63 -8.23 14.18
CA ALA A 75 0.29 -8.55 12.79
C ALA A 75 -0.64 -7.48 12.19
N LEU A 76 -1.67 -7.05 12.93
CA LEU A 76 -2.62 -6.03 12.48
C LEU A 76 -1.94 -4.66 12.24
N VAL A 77 -1.14 -4.20 13.20
CA VAL A 77 -0.39 -2.92 13.08
C VAL A 77 0.63 -3.00 11.94
N SER A 78 1.32 -4.13 11.80
CA SER A 78 2.26 -4.35 10.68
C SER A 78 1.54 -4.27 9.34
N ASN A 79 0.36 -4.87 9.22
CA ASN A 79 -0.44 -4.84 8.01
C ASN A 79 -0.87 -3.42 7.62
N VAL A 80 -1.19 -2.56 8.60
CA VAL A 80 -1.54 -1.15 8.37
C VAL A 80 -0.32 -0.33 7.95
N ALA A 81 0.84 -0.58 8.56
CA ALA A 81 2.08 0.14 8.22
C ALA A 81 2.63 -0.24 6.83
N LEU A 82 2.30 -1.43 6.35
CA LEU A 82 2.92 -2.04 5.18
C LEU A 82 2.65 -1.28 3.86
N PRO A 83 1.40 -0.96 3.46
CA PRO A 83 1.15 -0.21 2.22
C PRO A 83 1.84 1.16 2.15
N PRO A 84 1.74 2.07 3.14
CA PRO A 84 2.38 3.37 3.05
C PRO A 84 3.91 3.26 3.08
N ALA A 85 4.48 2.36 3.89
CA ALA A 85 5.92 2.15 3.94
C ALA A 85 6.47 1.63 2.60
N ALA A 86 5.80 0.64 2.00
CA ALA A 86 6.19 0.08 0.71
C ALA A 86 6.07 1.11 -0.43
N PHE A 87 5.00 1.91 -0.45
CA PHE A 87 4.82 2.95 -1.45
C PHE A 87 5.91 4.03 -1.34
N VAL A 88 6.19 4.53 -0.13
CA VAL A 88 7.26 5.52 0.09
C VAL A 88 8.62 4.93 -0.30
N ALA A 89 8.92 3.69 0.10
CA ALA A 89 10.16 3.01 -0.27
C ALA A 89 10.29 2.89 -1.80
N ALA A 90 9.22 2.49 -2.50
CA ALA A 90 9.19 2.40 -3.95
C ALA A 90 9.48 3.76 -4.61
N LEU A 91 8.86 4.84 -4.13
CA LEU A 91 9.13 6.20 -4.64
C LEU A 91 10.59 6.63 -4.41
N VAL A 92 11.15 6.34 -3.22
CA VAL A 92 12.55 6.65 -2.90
C VAL A 92 13.52 5.89 -3.80
N VAL A 93 13.24 4.61 -4.08
CA VAL A 93 14.05 3.76 -4.98
C VAL A 93 13.95 4.26 -6.44
N ALA A 94 12.78 4.70 -6.86
CA ALA A 94 12.48 5.05 -8.24
C ALA A 94 12.80 6.52 -8.62
N ARG A 95 13.04 7.42 -7.65
CA ARG A 95 13.15 8.89 -7.81
C ARG A 95 14.08 9.45 -8.90
N ARG A 96 15.03 8.66 -9.41
CA ARG A 96 15.98 9.05 -10.47
C ARG A 96 16.04 8.04 -11.62
N ARG A 97 15.00 7.22 -11.78
CA ARG A 97 14.94 6.13 -12.77
C ARG A 97 14.05 6.50 -13.94
N ALA A 98 14.26 5.82 -15.07
CA ALA A 98 13.41 5.97 -16.25
C ALA A 98 11.99 5.44 -15.98
N LEU A 99 10.98 5.97 -16.68
CA LEU A 99 9.57 5.65 -16.46
C LEU A 99 9.25 4.15 -16.39
N PRO A 100 9.77 3.27 -17.28
CA PRO A 100 9.49 1.83 -17.19
C PRO A 100 9.98 1.21 -15.88
N VAL A 101 11.13 1.68 -15.37
CA VAL A 101 11.69 1.21 -14.10
C VAL A 101 10.84 1.69 -12.93
N VAL A 102 10.31 2.92 -12.98
CA VAL A 102 9.39 3.44 -11.95
C VAL A 102 8.14 2.55 -11.85
N VAL A 103 7.53 2.24 -13.00
CA VAL A 103 6.33 1.39 -13.06
C VAL A 103 6.63 -0.02 -12.55
N LEU A 104 7.75 -0.63 -12.96
CA LEU A 104 8.15 -1.96 -12.47
C LEU A 104 8.38 -1.98 -10.96
N VAL A 105 9.02 -0.96 -10.40
CA VAL A 105 9.25 -0.85 -8.95
C VAL A 105 7.94 -0.70 -8.19
N LEU A 106 7.00 0.11 -8.68
CA LEU A 106 5.68 0.28 -8.07
C LEU A 106 4.84 -1.01 -8.14
N PHE A 107 4.84 -1.71 -9.28
CA PHE A 107 4.19 -3.02 -9.41
C PHE A 107 4.80 -4.07 -8.48
N ALA A 108 6.13 -4.14 -8.40
CA ALA A 108 6.81 -5.09 -7.53
C ALA A 108 6.50 -4.82 -6.05
N ALA A 109 6.50 -3.55 -5.65
CA ALA A 109 6.11 -3.16 -4.30
C ALA A 109 4.65 -3.50 -3.99
N LEU A 110 3.72 -3.25 -4.93
CA LEU A 110 2.31 -3.59 -4.77
C LEU A 110 2.11 -5.11 -4.65
N GLY A 111 2.79 -5.90 -5.48
CA GLY A 111 2.76 -7.36 -5.39
C GLY A 111 3.32 -7.88 -4.07
N ALA A 112 4.39 -7.26 -3.56
CA ALA A 112 4.94 -7.58 -2.26
C ALA A 112 3.95 -7.27 -1.12
N VAL A 113 3.28 -6.11 -1.17
CA VAL A 113 2.21 -5.77 -0.22
C VAL A 113 1.09 -6.80 -0.26
N ALA A 114 0.55 -7.10 -1.45
CA ALA A 114 -0.54 -8.06 -1.60
C ALA A 114 -0.18 -9.45 -1.02
N ALA A 115 1.02 -9.96 -1.32
CA ALA A 115 1.48 -11.25 -0.82
C ALA A 115 1.64 -11.26 0.70
N LEU A 116 2.22 -10.20 1.28
CA LEU A 116 2.42 -10.07 2.72
C LEU A 116 1.10 -9.86 3.46
N SER A 117 0.20 -9.02 2.95
CA SER A 117 -1.14 -8.80 3.52
C SER A 117 -1.95 -10.09 3.55
N LEU A 118 -1.91 -10.89 2.47
CA LEU A 118 -2.56 -12.20 2.42
C LEU A 118 -1.96 -13.18 3.44
N THR A 119 -0.63 -13.19 3.56
CA THR A 119 0.08 -14.03 4.54
C THR A 119 -0.29 -13.65 5.97
N ILE A 120 -0.32 -12.35 6.28
CA ILE A 120 -0.73 -11.84 7.59
C ILE A 120 -2.18 -12.23 7.88
N THR A 121 -3.08 -12.08 6.91
CA THR A 121 -4.49 -12.42 7.06
C THR A 121 -4.67 -13.91 7.35
N ALA A 122 -3.97 -14.77 6.61
CA ALA A 122 -3.99 -16.22 6.86
C ALA A 122 -3.44 -16.57 8.25
N TYR A 123 -2.38 -15.90 8.71
CA TYR A 123 -1.86 -16.08 10.07
C TYR A 123 -2.89 -15.68 11.13
N VAL A 124 -3.53 -14.51 11.00
CA VAL A 124 -4.55 -14.02 11.94
C VAL A 124 -5.72 -14.99 12.05
N GLN A 125 -6.13 -15.61 10.94
CA GLN A 125 -7.22 -16.59 10.91
C GLN A 125 -6.84 -17.97 11.48
N SER A 126 -5.54 -18.27 11.56
CA SER A 126 -5.05 -19.59 12.01
C SER A 126 -4.87 -19.70 13.52
N ILE A 127 -4.86 -18.58 14.23
CA ILE A 127 -4.53 -18.52 15.66
C ILE A 127 -5.76 -18.46 16.56
#